data_AF-A0A7E4UTV9-F1
#
_entry.id   AF-A0A7E4UTV9-F1
#
_cell.length_a   1.000
_cell.length_b   1.000
_cell.length_c   1.000
_cell.angle_alpha   90.00
_cell.angle_beta   90.00
_cell.angle_gamma   90.00
#
_symmetry.space_group_name_H-M   'P 1'
#
loop_
_entity.id
_entity.type
_entity.pdbx_description
1 polymer ?
#
loop_
_entity_poly.entity_id
_entity_poly.type
_entity_poly.pdbx_seq_one_letter_code
_entity_poly.pdbx_strand_id
1 'polypeptide(L)'
;MMWNGKRCFSSPTFKQLSPEALEYLLKLRLDEHESTIFKSLVKWMRNNLEHKALFPKFLEHIDLCLIKKKLLDKLFKPQQLIDRNFYENLLKEHQNKANTVQKVVNQNVITGTDDLRIIEGYKFWRREWDTVYLYACIVNPRFIIDLKQQNLLNCIKLTLLDEASYVVSVSKDMCDWERVVDHSDYLCFGPQVLYFEERAFRFIRIQCNARFLKVDPNIEALHSTGPFEIDPITTLIMPNQNIVPTEMEYACSNTANGYIEGNIMNGYVMHWMDNNSRIIFQFSQPYLIGSIKLLLNYTSSYSVAIYANGERFTRIFDEKNVSGWRTVTFPKQPVMCIKIVGFKAPSHTFRLHKLECPAT
;
A
#
# COMPACT_ATOMS: atom_id res chain seq x y z
N MET A 1 6.69 -33.57 -8.27
CA MET A 1 7.98 -33.25 -7.63
C MET A 1 8.51 -31.98 -8.28
N MET A 2 8.08 -30.80 -7.80
CA MET A 2 8.48 -29.52 -8.38
C MET A 2 9.87 -29.17 -7.84
N TRP A 3 10.84 -28.98 -8.74
CA TRP A 3 12.16 -28.47 -8.40
C TRP A 3 12.01 -27.08 -7.74
N ASN A 4 12.35 -26.98 -6.46
CA ASN A 4 12.49 -25.71 -5.76
C ASN A 4 13.73 -24.98 -6.30
N GLY A 5 13.60 -24.23 -7.40
CA GLY A 5 14.67 -23.41 -7.99
C GLY A 5 15.13 -22.23 -7.11
N LYS A 6 14.55 -22.04 -5.92
CA LYS A 6 14.66 -20.83 -5.08
C LYS A 6 16.01 -20.60 -4.36
N ARG A 7 17.10 -21.32 -4.68
CA ARG A 7 18.40 -21.14 -4.00
C ARG A 7 19.65 -21.43 -4.84
N CYS A 8 19.55 -21.51 -6.18
CA CYS A 8 20.70 -21.87 -7.02
C CYS A 8 21.88 -20.89 -6.85
N PHE A 9 21.61 -19.58 -6.85
CA PHE A 9 22.65 -18.55 -6.67
C PHE A 9 23.24 -18.53 -5.25
N SER A 10 22.46 -18.95 -4.26
CA SER A 10 22.88 -19.00 -2.85
C SER A 10 23.69 -20.25 -2.50
N SER A 11 23.79 -21.23 -3.41
CA SER A 11 24.45 -22.51 -3.15
C SER A 11 25.97 -22.35 -2.96
N PRO A 12 26.59 -23.07 -2.01
CA PRO A 12 28.04 -23.14 -1.88
C PRO A 12 28.73 -23.62 -3.17
N THR A 13 28.08 -24.52 -3.91
CA THR A 13 28.59 -25.11 -5.16
C THR A 13 28.50 -24.15 -6.35
N PHE A 14 27.81 -23.01 -6.21
CA PHE A 14 27.68 -22.02 -7.28
C PHE A 14 29.05 -21.57 -7.81
N LYS A 15 30.06 -21.46 -6.94
CA LYS A 15 31.43 -21.06 -7.32
C LYS A 15 32.14 -22.01 -8.28
N GLN A 16 31.69 -23.27 -8.35
CA GLN A 16 32.33 -24.35 -9.11
C GLN A 16 31.69 -24.55 -10.49
N LEU A 17 30.71 -23.72 -10.85
CA LEU A 17 30.06 -23.80 -12.16
C LEU A 17 31.05 -23.47 -13.28
N SER A 18 30.94 -24.19 -14.40
CA SER A 18 31.65 -23.83 -15.63
C SER A 18 31.13 -22.49 -16.19
N PRO A 19 31.93 -21.76 -16.99
CA PRO A 19 31.52 -20.52 -17.62
C PRO A 19 30.21 -20.64 -18.42
N GLU A 20 30.02 -21.75 -19.14
CA GLU A 20 28.85 -22.01 -19.98
C GLU A 20 27.60 -22.25 -19.13
N ALA A 21 27.75 -23.02 -18.04
CA ALA A 21 26.67 -23.28 -17.09
C ALA A 21 26.24 -22.00 -16.36
N LEU A 22 27.20 -21.15 -16.01
CA LEU A 22 26.93 -19.84 -15.40
C LEU A 22 26.17 -18.93 -16.38
N GLU A 23 26.62 -18.81 -17.63
CA GLU A 23 25.96 -17.99 -18.64
C GLU A 23 24.52 -18.46 -18.87
N TYR A 24 24.31 -19.77 -18.96
CA TYR A 24 22.98 -20.36 -19.09
C TYR A 24 22.07 -20.02 -17.90
N LEU A 25 22.59 -20.12 -16.67
CA LEU A 25 21.84 -19.76 -15.46
C LEU A 25 21.50 -18.26 -15.38
N LEU A 26 22.42 -17.38 -15.78
CA LEU A 26 22.18 -15.94 -15.83
C LEU A 26 21.08 -15.59 -16.85
N LYS A 27 21.04 -16.27 -17.99
CA LYS A 27 19.98 -16.10 -19.01
C LYS A 27 18.62 -16.62 -18.52
N LEU A 28 18.60 -17.70 -17.76
CA LEU A 28 17.38 -18.32 -17.24
C LEU A 28 16.64 -17.46 -16.20
N ARG A 29 17.33 -16.54 -15.53
CA ARG A 29 16.77 -15.62 -14.51
C ARG A 29 15.75 -16.31 -13.59
N LEU A 30 16.22 -17.28 -12.81
CA LEU A 30 15.42 -18.10 -11.89
C LEU A 30 14.79 -17.29 -10.74
N ASP A 31 13.88 -16.35 -11.00
CA ASP A 31 13.12 -15.54 -10.01
C ASP A 31 13.91 -15.06 -8.78
N GLU A 32 15.22 -14.85 -8.95
CA GLU A 32 16.16 -14.53 -7.88
C GLU A 32 16.54 -13.07 -7.99
N HIS A 33 16.67 -12.42 -6.83
CA HIS A 33 16.87 -10.98 -6.76
C HIS A 33 18.20 -10.57 -7.40
N GLU A 34 18.22 -9.49 -8.18
CA GLU A 34 19.42 -9.02 -8.90
C GLU A 34 20.61 -8.78 -7.98
N SER A 35 20.40 -8.23 -6.78
CA SER A 35 21.51 -8.10 -5.82
C SER A 35 22.03 -9.45 -5.31
N THR A 36 21.20 -10.49 -5.27
CA THR A 36 21.62 -11.85 -4.89
C THR A 36 22.41 -12.50 -6.02
N ILE A 37 21.91 -12.40 -7.25
CA ILE A 37 22.61 -12.84 -8.47
C ILE A 37 23.97 -12.15 -8.56
N PHE A 38 23.99 -10.82 -8.44
CA PHE A 38 25.20 -10.01 -8.48
C PHE A 38 26.21 -10.38 -7.39
N LYS A 39 25.78 -10.52 -6.13
CA LYS A 39 26.69 -10.94 -5.04
C LYS A 39 27.30 -12.32 -5.32
N SER A 40 26.50 -13.22 -5.87
CA SER A 40 26.92 -14.59 -6.19
C SER A 40 27.88 -14.61 -7.39
N LEU A 41 27.60 -13.81 -8.42
CA LEU A 41 28.48 -13.61 -9.57
C LEU A 41 29.83 -13.02 -9.12
N VAL A 42 29.84 -11.96 -8.32
CA VAL A 42 31.08 -11.38 -7.77
C VAL A 42 31.88 -12.43 -6.99
N LYS A 43 31.20 -13.32 -6.26
CA LYS A 43 31.85 -14.41 -5.52
C LYS A 43 32.45 -15.47 -6.46
N TRP A 44 31.78 -15.78 -7.58
CA TRP A 44 32.27 -16.68 -8.62
C TRP A 44 33.46 -16.08 -9.36
N MET A 45 33.39 -14.80 -9.77
CA MET A 45 34.47 -14.08 -10.46
C MET A 45 35.76 -14.05 -9.65
N ARG A 46 35.66 -13.87 -8.32
CA ARG A 46 36.82 -13.91 -7.41
C ARG A 46 37.46 -15.28 -7.31
N ASN A 47 36.71 -16.34 -7.58
CA ASN A 47 37.17 -17.72 -7.48
C ASN A 47 37.70 -18.27 -8.81
N ASN A 48 37.36 -17.62 -9.94
CA ASN A 48 37.65 -18.07 -11.28
C ASN A 48 38.32 -16.94 -12.11
N LEU A 49 39.44 -16.41 -11.61
CA LEU A 49 40.15 -15.26 -12.20
C LEU A 49 40.77 -15.58 -13.56
N GLU A 50 41.02 -16.85 -13.85
CA GLU A 50 41.44 -17.37 -15.15
C GLU A 50 40.44 -17.05 -16.27
N HIS A 51 39.17 -16.84 -15.93
CA HIS A 51 38.11 -16.49 -16.88
C HIS A 51 37.78 -14.99 -16.92
N LYS A 52 38.70 -14.12 -16.46
CA LYS A 52 38.49 -12.66 -16.37
C LYS A 52 38.01 -12.01 -17.66
N ALA A 53 38.42 -12.51 -18.82
CA ALA A 53 37.98 -12.01 -20.13
C ALA A 53 36.47 -12.14 -20.37
N LEU A 54 35.79 -13.08 -19.69
CA LEU A 54 34.35 -13.34 -19.84
C LEU A 54 33.49 -12.50 -18.89
N PHE A 55 34.10 -11.81 -17.93
CA PHE A 55 33.40 -11.07 -16.88
C PHE A 55 32.46 -9.98 -17.40
N PRO A 56 32.83 -9.13 -18.39
CA PRO A 56 31.91 -8.16 -18.97
C PRO A 56 30.64 -8.81 -19.54
N LYS A 57 30.80 -9.94 -20.25
CA LYS A 57 29.69 -10.69 -20.85
C LYS A 57 28.69 -11.19 -19.80
N PHE A 58 29.17 -11.64 -18.64
CA PHE A 58 28.28 -12.05 -17.55
C PHE A 58 27.53 -10.87 -16.92
N LEU A 59 28.17 -9.70 -16.84
CA LEU A 59 27.59 -8.50 -16.28
C LEU A 59 26.48 -7.90 -17.18
N GLU A 60 26.53 -8.10 -18.49
CA GLU A 60 25.47 -7.72 -19.44
C GLU A 60 24.13 -8.42 -19.14
N HIS A 61 24.16 -9.57 -18.48
CA HIS A 61 22.96 -10.30 -18.08
C HIS A 61 22.34 -9.79 -16.77
N ILE A 62 22.94 -8.80 -16.11
CA ILE A 62 22.48 -8.23 -14.84
C ILE A 62 21.99 -6.80 -15.06
N ASP A 63 20.84 -6.45 -14.51
CA ASP A 63 20.39 -5.06 -14.45
C ASP A 63 21.20 -4.30 -13.37
N LEU A 64 22.37 -3.83 -13.76
CA LEU A 64 23.31 -3.17 -12.85
C LEU A 64 22.74 -1.87 -12.26
N CYS A 65 21.71 -1.28 -12.88
CA CYS A 65 21.02 -0.09 -12.35
C CYS A 65 20.31 -0.38 -11.02
N LEU A 66 19.95 -1.65 -10.78
CA LEU A 66 19.34 -2.11 -9.54
C LEU A 66 20.35 -2.44 -8.44
N ILE A 67 21.66 -2.35 -8.73
CA ILE A 67 22.72 -2.67 -7.78
C ILE A 67 23.22 -1.39 -7.12
N LYS A 68 23.31 -1.38 -5.78
CA LYS A 68 23.91 -0.26 -5.05
C LYS A 68 25.33 0.03 -5.53
N LYS A 69 25.69 1.31 -5.61
CA LYS A 69 27.08 1.75 -5.87
C LYS A 69 28.10 1.04 -4.98
N LYS A 70 27.85 0.93 -3.67
CA LYS A 70 28.73 0.21 -2.72
C LYS A 70 28.94 -1.27 -3.06
N LEU A 71 27.95 -1.91 -3.71
CA LEU A 71 28.08 -3.27 -4.22
C LEU A 71 28.84 -3.28 -5.56
N LEU A 72 28.56 -2.33 -6.46
CA LEU A 72 29.31 -2.15 -7.71
C LEU A 72 30.80 -1.90 -7.46
N ASP A 73 31.15 -1.15 -6.41
CA ASP A 73 32.53 -0.90 -5.99
C ASP A 73 33.30 -2.20 -5.72
N LYS A 74 32.61 -3.31 -5.41
CA LYS A 74 33.23 -4.63 -5.18
C LYS A 74 33.77 -5.28 -6.46
N LEU A 75 33.37 -4.80 -7.63
CA LEU A 75 33.93 -5.21 -8.93
C LEU A 75 35.32 -4.64 -9.11
N PHE A 76 35.55 -3.41 -8.66
CA PHE A 76 36.82 -2.72 -8.84
C PHE A 76 37.76 -2.88 -7.63
N LYS A 77 37.22 -2.87 -6.41
CA LYS A 77 38.00 -3.00 -5.17
C LYS A 77 37.65 -4.31 -4.44
N PRO A 78 38.62 -5.08 -3.90
CA PRO A 78 40.07 -4.84 -3.89
C PRO A 78 40.86 -5.50 -5.05
N GLN A 79 40.26 -6.39 -5.85
CA GLN A 79 40.96 -7.26 -6.80
C GLN A 79 40.88 -6.81 -8.28
N GLN A 80 40.27 -5.66 -8.59
CA GLN A 80 40.06 -5.16 -9.97
C GLN A 80 39.55 -6.26 -10.91
N LEU A 81 38.37 -6.83 -10.60
CA LEU A 81 37.76 -7.88 -11.40
C LEU A 81 37.48 -7.40 -12.83
N ILE A 82 37.15 -6.12 -13.00
CA ILE A 82 36.95 -5.46 -14.28
C ILE A 82 37.96 -4.33 -14.47
N ASP A 83 38.16 -3.91 -15.73
CA ASP A 83 38.98 -2.76 -16.06
C ASP A 83 38.34 -1.45 -15.63
N ARG A 84 39.18 -0.43 -15.47
CA ARG A 84 38.75 0.89 -14.97
C ARG A 84 37.80 1.59 -15.94
N ASN A 85 38.04 1.48 -17.25
CA ASN A 85 37.21 2.15 -18.26
C ASN A 85 35.80 1.54 -18.28
N PHE A 86 35.69 0.21 -18.21
CA PHE A 86 34.40 -0.46 -18.10
C PHE A 86 33.66 -0.10 -16.81
N TYR A 87 34.35 -0.04 -15.66
CA TYR A 87 33.73 0.40 -14.40
C TYR A 87 33.25 1.85 -14.45
N GLU A 88 34.02 2.76 -15.05
CA GLU A 88 33.62 4.17 -15.21
C GLU A 88 32.44 4.32 -16.18
N ASN A 89 32.40 3.56 -17.26
CA ASN A 89 31.25 3.52 -18.19
C ASN A 89 30.00 2.95 -17.51
N LEU A 90 30.14 1.88 -16.73
CA LEU A 90 29.06 1.32 -15.94
C LEU A 90 28.49 2.32 -14.93
N LEU A 91 29.35 3.09 -14.26
CA LEU A 91 28.90 4.14 -13.34
C LEU A 91 28.14 5.26 -14.08
N LYS A 92 28.59 5.65 -15.27
CA LYS A 92 27.89 6.65 -16.10
C LYS A 92 26.52 6.13 -16.55
N GLU A 93 26.43 4.89 -17.02
CA GLU A 93 25.16 4.27 -17.37
C GLU A 93 24.23 4.12 -16.17
N HIS A 94 24.76 3.70 -15.02
CA HIS A 94 24.04 3.61 -13.75
C HIS A 94 23.43 4.95 -13.36
N GLN A 95 24.22 6.03 -13.43
CA GLN A 95 23.76 7.39 -13.16
C GLN A 95 22.72 7.86 -14.18
N ASN A 96 22.95 7.63 -15.48
CA ASN A 96 22.04 8.07 -16.54
C ASN A 96 20.67 7.38 -16.45
N LYS A 97 20.64 6.05 -16.25
CA LYS A 97 19.37 5.31 -16.09
C LYS A 97 18.69 5.56 -14.75
N ALA A 98 19.43 5.81 -13.67
CA ALA A 98 18.85 6.25 -12.39
C ALA A 98 18.22 7.65 -12.47
N ASN A 99 18.66 8.48 -13.42
CA ASN A 99 18.17 9.84 -13.63
C ASN A 99 16.98 9.93 -14.60
N THR A 100 16.68 8.88 -15.37
CA THR A 100 15.48 8.84 -16.23
C THR A 100 14.25 8.54 -15.39
N VAL A 101 13.78 9.53 -14.64
CA VAL A 101 12.54 9.45 -13.88
C VAL A 101 11.38 9.85 -14.78
N GLN A 102 10.45 8.93 -14.99
CA GLN A 102 9.22 9.25 -15.70
C GLN A 102 8.22 9.91 -14.75
N LYS A 103 7.60 11.01 -15.20
CA LYS A 103 6.48 11.65 -14.52
C LYS A 103 5.28 11.56 -15.44
N VAL A 104 4.40 10.60 -15.18
CA VAL A 104 3.15 10.44 -15.93
C VAL A 104 2.00 10.88 -15.02
N VAL A 105 1.39 12.02 -15.37
CA VAL A 105 0.40 12.69 -14.53
C VAL A 105 -0.97 12.05 -14.70
N ASN A 106 -1.65 11.76 -13.59
CA ASN A 106 -2.99 11.21 -13.52
C ASN A 106 -3.21 9.94 -14.38
N GLN A 107 -2.15 9.16 -14.62
CA GLN A 107 -2.21 7.90 -15.32
C GLN A 107 -1.54 6.82 -14.50
N ASN A 108 -2.16 5.65 -14.48
CA ASN A 108 -1.60 4.49 -13.81
C ASN A 108 -0.34 4.02 -14.55
N VAL A 109 0.79 3.94 -13.85
CA VAL A 109 2.03 3.39 -14.40
C VAL A 109 2.04 1.86 -14.43
N ILE A 110 1.09 1.22 -13.75
CA ILE A 110 0.86 -0.23 -13.76
C ILE A 110 -0.18 -0.54 -14.85
N THR A 111 0.25 -1.03 -16.00
CA THR A 111 -0.64 -1.27 -17.15
C THR A 111 -1.38 -2.61 -17.07
N GLY A 112 -2.41 -2.71 -16.24
CA GLY A 112 -3.29 -3.89 -16.18
C GLY A 112 -2.76 -5.05 -15.32
N THR A 113 -3.65 -6.00 -15.00
CA THR A 113 -3.40 -7.05 -14.00
C THR A 113 -2.35 -8.08 -14.39
N ASP A 114 -2.13 -8.28 -15.68
CA ASP A 114 -1.18 -9.28 -16.20
C ASP A 114 0.24 -8.73 -16.33
N ASP A 115 0.40 -7.40 -16.30
CA ASP A 115 1.69 -6.72 -16.27
C ASP A 115 2.27 -6.57 -14.85
N LEU A 116 1.52 -6.95 -13.82
CA LEU A 116 1.94 -6.82 -12.43
C LEU A 116 3.12 -7.75 -12.13
N ARG A 117 4.34 -7.18 -12.08
CA ARG A 117 5.55 -7.93 -11.78
C ARG A 117 5.78 -8.05 -10.28
N ILE A 118 5.42 -9.20 -9.73
CA ILE A 118 5.57 -9.52 -8.30
C ILE A 118 6.94 -10.16 -8.07
N ILE A 119 7.78 -9.52 -7.25
CA ILE A 119 9.09 -10.06 -6.83
C ILE A 119 8.93 -10.99 -5.62
N GLU A 120 8.08 -10.60 -4.67
CA GLU A 120 7.81 -11.35 -3.44
C GLU A 120 6.30 -11.38 -3.22
N GLY A 121 5.77 -12.51 -2.75
CA GLY A 121 4.34 -12.80 -2.73
C GLY A 121 3.91 -13.67 -3.91
N TYR A 122 2.61 -13.99 -3.97
CA TYR A 122 2.06 -14.88 -4.97
C TYR A 122 0.79 -14.28 -5.59
N LYS A 123 0.65 -14.36 -6.91
CA LYS A 123 -0.63 -14.16 -7.60
C LYS A 123 -1.38 -15.49 -7.58
N PHE A 124 -2.49 -15.56 -6.86
CA PHE A 124 -3.32 -16.76 -6.75
C PHE A 124 -4.58 -16.64 -7.61
N TRP A 125 -4.90 -17.73 -8.27
CA TRP A 125 -6.16 -17.93 -8.99
C TRP A 125 -7.03 -18.91 -8.20
N ARG A 126 -8.25 -18.49 -7.86
CA ARG A 126 -9.22 -19.39 -7.22
C ARG A 126 -10.32 -19.77 -8.21
N ARG A 127 -10.22 -20.99 -8.76
CA ARG A 127 -11.14 -21.52 -9.79
C ARG A 127 -12.62 -21.49 -9.40
N GLU A 128 -12.94 -21.68 -8.12
CA GLU A 128 -14.33 -21.75 -7.64
C GLU A 128 -15.11 -20.44 -7.78
N TRP A 129 -14.41 -19.29 -7.85
CA TRP A 129 -15.02 -17.95 -7.80
C TRP A 129 -14.57 -17.06 -8.95
N ASP A 130 -13.82 -17.63 -9.92
CA ASP A 130 -13.15 -16.91 -11.01
C ASP A 130 -12.44 -15.61 -10.58
N THR A 131 -11.86 -15.62 -9.38
CA THR A 131 -11.24 -14.44 -8.76
C THR A 131 -9.72 -14.60 -8.67
N VAL A 132 -9.03 -13.53 -9.02
CA VAL A 132 -7.58 -13.37 -8.93
C VAL A 132 -7.26 -12.45 -7.77
N TYR A 133 -6.34 -12.85 -6.91
CA TYR A 133 -5.86 -11.99 -5.84
C TYR A 133 -4.38 -12.18 -5.60
N LEU A 134 -3.75 -11.12 -5.07
CA LEU A 134 -2.42 -11.18 -4.52
C LEU A 134 -2.50 -11.74 -3.11
N TYR A 135 -1.64 -12.70 -2.82
CA TYR A 135 -1.59 -13.37 -1.54
C TYR A 135 -0.15 -13.40 -1.03
N ALA A 136 0.02 -12.93 0.20
CA ALA A 136 1.22 -13.17 0.98
C ALA A 136 0.85 -13.93 2.26
N CYS A 137 1.64 -14.94 2.61
CA CYS A 137 1.52 -15.69 3.86
C CYS A 137 2.91 -15.94 4.44
N ILE A 138 2.95 -16.32 5.73
CA ILE A 138 4.16 -16.58 6.57
C ILE A 138 4.55 -15.35 7.41
N VAL A 139 5.33 -15.57 8.48
CA VAL A 139 5.87 -14.60 9.44
C VAL A 139 6.26 -13.31 8.71
N ASN A 140 5.41 -12.27 8.84
CA ASN A 140 5.49 -10.98 8.16
C ASN A 140 5.08 -10.98 6.67
N PRO A 141 3.77 -11.13 6.36
CA PRO A 141 3.29 -11.15 4.98
C PRO A 141 3.57 -9.83 4.29
N ARG A 142 4.29 -9.92 3.18
CA ARG A 142 4.56 -8.78 2.32
C ARG A 142 4.55 -9.23 0.87
N PHE A 143 4.22 -8.30 -0.01
CA PHE A 143 4.50 -8.45 -1.42
C PHE A 143 5.17 -7.21 -1.98
N ILE A 144 5.97 -7.44 -3.02
CA ILE A 144 6.78 -6.42 -3.65
C ILE A 144 6.47 -6.37 -5.14
N ILE A 145 6.16 -5.17 -5.62
CA ILE A 145 5.80 -4.89 -7.01
C ILE A 145 6.95 -4.12 -7.66
N ASP A 146 7.35 -4.55 -8.86
CA ASP A 146 8.31 -3.85 -9.72
C ASP A 146 7.56 -3.05 -10.81
N LEU A 147 7.68 -1.72 -10.78
CA LEU A 147 7.12 -0.81 -11.79
C LEU A 147 7.89 -0.81 -13.12
N LYS A 148 8.90 -1.70 -13.27
CA LYS A 148 9.83 -1.83 -14.42
C LYS A 148 10.79 -0.65 -14.58
N GLN A 149 10.37 0.57 -14.22
CA GLN A 149 11.15 1.81 -14.31
C GLN A 149 10.93 2.71 -13.08
N GLN A 150 11.82 3.68 -12.88
CA GLN A 150 11.68 4.64 -11.80
C GLN A 150 10.69 5.73 -12.21
N ASN A 151 9.65 5.92 -11.40
CA ASN A 151 8.57 6.87 -11.63
C ASN A 151 8.47 7.85 -10.47
N LEU A 152 8.16 9.12 -10.78
CA LEU A 152 7.89 10.17 -9.80
C LEU A 152 6.39 10.14 -9.46
N LEU A 153 6.03 9.61 -8.30
CA LEU A 153 4.66 9.31 -7.92
C LEU A 153 4.36 9.85 -6.52
N ASN A 154 3.07 10.02 -6.23
CA ASN A 154 2.57 10.52 -4.93
C ASN A 154 1.22 9.88 -4.54
N CYS A 155 0.73 8.93 -5.34
CA CYS A 155 -0.54 8.27 -5.12
C CYS A 155 -0.44 6.78 -5.45
N ILE A 156 -0.93 5.95 -4.53
CA ILE A 156 -1.11 4.51 -4.71
C ILE A 156 -2.56 4.17 -4.38
N LYS A 157 -3.22 3.41 -5.23
CA LYS A 157 -4.55 2.85 -4.95
C LYS A 157 -4.48 1.33 -4.92
N LEU A 158 -5.15 0.73 -3.95
CA LEU A 158 -5.22 -0.71 -3.81
C LEU A 158 -6.54 -1.08 -3.12
N THR A 159 -6.97 -2.34 -3.27
CA THR A 159 -8.16 -2.84 -2.58
C THR A 159 -7.77 -4.02 -1.70
N LEU A 160 -8.00 -3.88 -0.38
CA LEU A 160 -7.83 -4.97 0.58
C LEU A 160 -9.06 -5.88 0.52
N LEU A 161 -8.84 -7.18 0.36
CA LEU A 161 -9.92 -8.17 0.29
C LEU A 161 -10.32 -8.71 1.66
N ASP A 162 -9.43 -8.57 2.65
CA ASP A 162 -9.69 -8.86 4.06
C ASP A 162 -9.23 -7.67 4.91
N GLU A 163 -9.72 -7.61 6.14
CA GLU A 163 -9.25 -6.63 7.14
C GLU A 163 -7.75 -6.81 7.43
N ALA A 164 -6.98 -5.74 7.32
CA ALA A 164 -5.54 -5.77 7.59
C ALA A 164 -4.99 -4.41 8.03
N SER A 165 -4.05 -4.45 8.97
CA SER A 165 -3.17 -3.34 9.31
C SER A 165 -1.86 -3.48 8.56
N TYR A 166 -1.45 -2.43 7.86
CA TYR A 166 -0.37 -2.52 6.87
C TYR A 166 0.48 -1.25 6.78
N VAL A 167 1.66 -1.40 6.19
CA VAL A 167 2.62 -0.34 5.92
C VAL A 167 2.97 -0.40 4.44
N VAL A 168 2.99 0.77 3.79
CA VAL A 168 3.50 0.91 2.42
C VAL A 168 4.86 1.56 2.46
N SER A 169 5.83 0.87 1.87
CA SER A 169 7.18 1.41 1.66
C SER A 169 7.54 1.41 0.19
N VAL A 170 8.33 2.37 -0.23
CA VAL A 170 8.82 2.47 -1.61
C VAL A 170 10.34 2.41 -1.64
N SER A 171 10.89 1.95 -2.77
CA SER A 171 12.33 1.86 -2.96
C SER A 171 12.71 2.10 -4.41
N LYS A 172 13.91 2.65 -4.61
CA LYS A 172 14.56 2.74 -5.93
C LYS A 172 15.32 1.47 -6.29
N ASP A 173 15.78 0.72 -5.28
CA ASP A 173 16.85 -0.28 -5.43
C ASP A 173 16.62 -1.59 -4.63
N MET A 174 15.42 -1.78 -4.07
CA MET A 174 15.03 -2.91 -3.21
C MET A 174 15.76 -3.02 -1.87
N CYS A 175 16.67 -2.10 -1.57
CA CYS A 175 17.52 -2.19 -0.40
C CYS A 175 17.22 -1.10 0.61
N ASP A 176 17.11 0.15 0.14
CA ASP A 176 16.70 1.28 0.97
C ASP A 176 15.20 1.50 0.77
N TRP A 177 14.45 1.32 1.85
CA TRP A 177 13.00 1.42 1.86
C TRP A 177 12.57 2.62 2.66
N GLU A 178 11.86 3.53 2.01
CA GLU A 178 11.23 4.67 2.65
C GLU A 178 9.78 4.32 2.94
N ARG A 179 9.33 4.53 4.19
CA ARG A 179 7.93 4.37 4.55
C ARG A 179 7.18 5.61 4.09
N VAL A 180 6.17 5.42 3.24
CA VAL A 180 5.33 6.52 2.72
C VAL A 180 3.95 6.56 3.36
N VAL A 181 3.46 5.42 3.86
CA VAL A 181 2.19 5.31 4.57
C VAL A 181 2.35 4.32 5.73
N ASP A 182 1.86 4.71 6.90
CA ASP A 182 1.83 3.86 8.09
C ASP A 182 0.40 3.65 8.58
N HIS A 183 -0.21 2.53 8.21
CA HIS A 183 -1.50 2.09 8.72
C HIS A 183 -1.36 0.88 9.67
N SER A 184 -0.23 0.76 10.36
CA SER A 184 0.05 -0.41 11.21
C SER A 184 -0.85 -0.51 12.44
N ASP A 185 -1.45 0.60 12.88
CA ASP A 185 -2.36 0.68 14.02
C ASP A 185 -3.85 0.65 13.62
N TYR A 186 -4.15 0.57 12.31
CA TYR A 186 -5.50 0.73 11.79
C TYR A 186 -5.96 -0.52 11.05
N LEU A 187 -7.16 -1.00 11.36
CA LEU A 187 -7.74 -2.18 10.71
C LEU A 187 -8.50 -1.76 9.44
N CYS A 188 -7.77 -1.61 8.35
CA CYS A 188 -8.31 -1.16 7.06
C CYS A 188 -8.95 -2.32 6.28
N PHE A 189 -9.87 -2.02 5.38
CA PHE A 189 -10.50 -2.99 4.48
C PHE A 189 -10.99 -2.30 3.19
N GLY A 190 -11.23 -3.06 2.13
CA GLY A 190 -11.78 -2.52 0.89
C GLY A 190 -10.84 -1.53 0.19
N PRO A 191 -11.38 -0.63 -0.65
CA PRO A 191 -10.58 0.33 -1.42
C PRO A 191 -9.81 1.30 -0.55
N GLN A 192 -8.54 1.51 -0.89
CA GLN A 192 -7.60 2.40 -0.25
C GLN A 192 -7.06 3.37 -1.29
N VAL A 193 -7.11 4.67 -0.98
CA VAL A 193 -6.49 5.73 -1.78
C VAL A 193 -5.44 6.38 -0.90
N LEU A 194 -4.17 6.14 -1.25
CA LEU A 194 -3.03 6.51 -0.45
C LEU A 194 -2.31 7.66 -1.14
N TYR A 195 -2.26 8.81 -0.47
CA TYR A 195 -1.46 9.94 -0.90
C TYR A 195 -0.24 10.08 0.01
N PHE A 196 0.86 10.59 -0.55
CA PHE A 196 2.11 10.87 0.16
C PHE A 196 2.88 11.97 -0.57
N GLU A 197 3.96 12.45 0.02
CA GLU A 197 4.83 13.45 -0.63
C GLU A 197 5.40 12.89 -1.94
N GLU A 198 5.67 13.74 -2.94
CA GLU A 198 6.20 13.29 -4.23
C GLU A 198 7.55 12.56 -4.05
N ARG A 199 7.64 11.32 -4.56
CA ARG A 199 8.82 10.46 -4.45
C ARG A 199 9.11 9.72 -5.74
N ALA A 200 10.39 9.61 -6.08
CA ALA A 200 10.84 8.80 -7.19
C ALA A 200 11.18 7.38 -6.74
N PHE A 201 10.48 6.37 -7.25
CA PHE A 201 10.71 4.97 -6.89
C PHE A 201 10.34 4.00 -8.02
N ARG A 202 10.84 2.77 -7.92
CA ARG A 202 10.57 1.67 -8.85
C ARG A 202 9.82 0.53 -8.17
N PHE A 203 10.03 0.36 -6.87
CA PHE A 203 9.48 -0.77 -6.11
C PHE A 203 8.49 -0.29 -5.07
N ILE A 204 7.38 -1.01 -4.97
CA ILE A 204 6.36 -0.82 -3.93
C ILE A 204 6.37 -2.07 -3.06
N ARG A 205 6.43 -1.90 -1.75
CA ARG A 205 6.27 -2.97 -0.76
C ARG A 205 5.05 -2.68 0.08
N ILE A 206 4.13 -3.63 0.11
CA ILE A 206 2.99 -3.62 1.02
C ILE A 206 3.21 -4.76 2.01
N GLN A 207 3.28 -4.42 3.28
CA GLN A 207 3.58 -5.35 4.37
C GLN A 207 2.50 -5.23 5.44
N CYS A 208 2.01 -6.35 5.95
CA CYS A 208 1.06 -6.36 7.07
C CYS A 208 1.62 -7.12 8.27
N ASN A 209 1.03 -6.88 9.45
CA ASN A 209 1.34 -7.63 10.67
C ASN A 209 0.41 -8.85 10.87
N ALA A 210 -0.53 -9.08 9.95
CA ALA A 210 -1.47 -10.20 10.01
C ALA A 210 -0.81 -11.53 9.60
N ARG A 211 -1.56 -12.64 9.70
CA ARG A 211 -1.09 -13.97 9.26
C ARG A 211 -1.01 -14.11 7.75
N PHE A 212 -1.87 -13.38 7.05
CA PHE A 212 -1.97 -13.34 5.60
C PHE A 212 -2.40 -11.95 5.15
N LEU A 213 -2.11 -11.64 3.90
CA LEU A 213 -2.55 -10.42 3.23
C LEU A 213 -3.18 -10.79 1.89
N LYS A 214 -4.41 -10.30 1.66
CA LYS A 214 -5.10 -10.45 0.39
C LYS A 214 -5.39 -9.09 -0.22
N VAL A 215 -4.94 -8.88 -1.45
CA VAL A 215 -5.09 -7.61 -2.17
C VAL A 215 -5.57 -7.89 -3.58
N ASP A 216 -6.48 -7.08 -4.07
CA ASP A 216 -6.90 -7.10 -5.47
C ASP A 216 -5.71 -6.78 -6.39
N PRO A 217 -5.50 -7.49 -7.51
CA PRO A 217 -4.38 -7.24 -8.42
C PRO A 217 -4.49 -5.91 -9.18
N ASN A 218 -5.66 -5.25 -9.19
CA ASN A 218 -5.89 -3.93 -9.80
C ASN A 218 -5.29 -2.80 -8.94
N ILE A 219 -3.97 -2.86 -8.73
CA ILE A 219 -3.22 -1.82 -8.02
C ILE A 219 -2.90 -0.70 -9.01
N GLU A 220 -3.09 0.53 -8.57
CA GLU A 220 -2.72 1.72 -9.32
C GLU A 220 -1.59 2.47 -8.62
N ALA A 221 -0.65 2.98 -9.41
CA ALA A 221 0.35 3.92 -8.92
C ALA A 221 0.45 5.06 -9.93
N LEU A 222 0.30 6.31 -9.46
CA LEU A 222 0.21 7.47 -10.35
C LEU A 222 0.71 8.75 -9.68
N HIS A 223 1.02 9.73 -10.52
CA HIS A 223 1.29 11.09 -10.06
C HIS A 223 0.00 11.92 -10.09
N SER A 224 -0.65 12.05 -8.93
CA SER A 224 -1.88 12.81 -8.76
C SER A 224 -1.60 14.30 -8.62
N THR A 225 -2.36 15.12 -9.34
CA THR A 225 -2.37 16.59 -9.21
C THR A 225 -3.58 17.11 -8.44
N GLY A 226 -4.43 16.20 -7.95
CA GLY A 226 -5.60 16.57 -7.16
C GLY A 226 -5.19 17.25 -5.85
N PRO A 227 -6.00 18.19 -5.33
CA PRO A 227 -5.73 18.78 -4.03
C PRO A 227 -5.98 17.72 -2.94
N PHE A 228 -4.90 17.26 -2.29
CA PHE A 228 -4.97 16.43 -1.10
C PHE A 228 -4.06 17.04 -0.04
N GLU A 229 -4.52 17.02 1.21
CA GLU A 229 -3.72 17.41 2.36
C GLU A 229 -3.40 16.17 3.18
N ILE A 230 -2.15 16.08 3.64
CA ILE A 230 -1.67 14.97 4.45
C ILE A 230 -1.01 15.57 5.68
N ASP A 231 -1.29 14.98 6.83
CA ASP A 231 -0.60 15.35 8.05
C ASP A 231 0.84 14.79 8.03
N PRO A 232 1.88 15.63 8.17
CA PRO A 232 3.27 15.21 8.03
C PRO A 232 3.75 14.27 9.16
N ILE A 233 3.00 14.18 10.26
CA ILE A 233 3.34 13.36 11.42
C ILE A 233 2.70 11.97 11.30
N THR A 234 1.38 11.93 11.09
CA THR A 234 0.59 10.69 11.06
C THR A 234 0.51 10.06 9.68
N THR A 235 0.86 10.80 8.61
CA THR A 235 0.68 10.39 7.20
C THR A 235 -0.78 10.19 6.78
N LEU A 236 -1.74 10.58 7.63
CA LEU A 236 -3.16 10.46 7.34
C LEU A 236 -3.66 11.61 6.46
N ILE A 237 -4.64 11.30 5.64
CA ILE A 237 -5.31 12.29 4.78
C ILE A 237 -6.16 13.21 5.66
N MET A 238 -6.04 14.51 5.41
CA MET A 238 -6.94 15.55 5.91
C MET A 238 -7.96 15.85 4.81
N PRO A 239 -9.14 15.20 4.81
CA PRO A 239 -10.15 15.46 3.79
C PRO A 239 -10.62 16.92 3.87
N ASN A 240 -10.82 17.54 2.70
CA ASN A 240 -11.42 18.87 2.53
C ASN A 240 -12.83 18.81 1.94
N GLN A 241 -13.31 17.60 1.64
CA GLN A 241 -14.62 17.30 1.07
C GLN A 241 -15.26 16.15 1.86
N ASN A 242 -16.59 16.11 1.87
CA ASN A 242 -17.34 15.06 2.53
C ASN A 242 -16.95 13.67 1.98
N ILE A 243 -16.47 12.80 2.88
CA ILE A 243 -16.06 11.42 2.58
C ILE A 243 -17.19 10.41 2.81
N VAL A 244 -18.30 10.86 3.41
CA VAL A 244 -19.50 10.04 3.61
C VAL A 244 -20.27 9.95 2.29
N PRO A 245 -20.68 8.76 1.83
CA PRO A 245 -21.48 8.62 0.62
C PRO A 245 -22.72 9.52 0.63
N THR A 246 -22.99 10.20 -0.50
CA THR A 246 -24.09 11.16 -0.64
C THR A 246 -25.47 10.53 -0.43
N GLU A 247 -25.60 9.24 -0.72
CA GLU A 247 -26.85 8.50 -0.61
C GLU A 247 -26.71 7.40 0.45
N MET A 248 -27.41 7.61 1.56
CA MET A 248 -27.38 6.69 2.71
C MET A 248 -27.97 5.30 2.37
N GLU A 249 -28.77 5.18 1.29
CA GLU A 249 -29.27 3.90 0.77
C GLU A 249 -28.16 3.00 0.21
N TYR A 250 -27.13 3.56 -0.43
CA TYR A 250 -26.00 2.78 -0.93
C TYR A 250 -25.06 2.33 0.19
N ALA A 251 -25.02 3.06 1.30
CA ALA A 251 -24.02 2.92 2.36
C ALA A 251 -24.27 1.77 3.35
N CYS A 252 -25.42 1.07 3.28
CA CYS A 252 -25.64 -0.22 3.99
C CYS A 252 -25.20 -1.46 3.20
N SER A 253 -24.78 -1.29 1.94
CA SER A 253 -23.96 -2.27 1.22
C SER A 253 -22.50 -1.94 1.48
N ASN A 254 -21.58 -2.92 1.47
CA ASN A 254 -20.14 -2.62 1.49
C ASN A 254 -19.80 -1.66 0.34
N THR A 255 -19.69 -0.36 0.61
CA THR A 255 -19.33 0.63 -0.40
C THR A 255 -17.83 0.82 -0.42
N ALA A 256 -17.32 1.40 -1.50
CA ALA A 256 -15.88 1.69 -1.65
C ALA A 256 -15.31 2.55 -0.51
N ASN A 257 -16.14 3.34 0.17
CA ASN A 257 -15.71 4.30 1.19
C ASN A 257 -16.12 3.90 2.62
N GLY A 258 -16.85 2.81 2.80
CA GLY A 258 -17.29 2.39 4.13
C GLY A 258 -18.56 1.55 4.22
N TYR A 259 -18.95 1.25 5.47
CA TYR A 259 -20.14 0.48 5.85
C TYR A 259 -20.98 1.23 6.90
N ILE A 260 -22.31 1.14 6.79
CA ILE A 260 -23.25 1.64 7.79
C ILE A 260 -24.03 0.50 8.47
N GLU A 261 -23.98 0.45 9.80
CA GLU A 261 -24.90 -0.33 10.64
C GLU A 261 -26.11 0.54 11.03
N GLY A 262 -27.33 0.16 10.64
CA GLY A 262 -28.57 0.86 10.99
C GLY A 262 -29.77 0.43 10.13
N ASN A 263 -31.00 0.72 10.58
CA ASN A 263 -32.20 0.45 9.78
C ASN A 263 -32.44 1.62 8.80
N ILE A 264 -32.42 1.36 7.50
CA ILE A 264 -32.78 2.38 6.51
C ILE A 264 -34.30 2.38 6.32
N MET A 265 -34.91 3.57 6.41
CA MET A 265 -36.31 3.77 6.05
C MET A 265 -36.45 5.11 5.34
N ASN A 266 -37.05 5.13 4.14
CA ASN A 266 -37.49 6.36 3.45
C ASN A 266 -36.47 7.51 3.46
N GLY A 267 -35.22 7.24 3.04
CA GLY A 267 -34.17 8.27 2.94
C GLY A 267 -33.49 8.69 4.26
N TYR A 268 -33.68 7.94 5.35
CA TYR A 268 -32.93 8.16 6.60
C TYR A 268 -32.47 6.84 7.23
N VAL A 269 -31.41 6.93 8.04
CA VAL A 269 -30.93 5.83 8.88
C VAL A 269 -31.49 6.01 10.28
N MET A 270 -32.00 4.93 10.87
CA MET A 270 -32.58 4.96 12.20
C MET A 270 -32.13 3.80 13.07
N HIS A 271 -32.29 4.01 14.37
CA HIS A 271 -32.20 2.96 15.36
C HIS A 271 -33.23 3.22 16.47
N TRP A 272 -33.63 2.15 17.17
CA TRP A 272 -34.54 2.26 18.30
C TRP A 272 -33.80 2.84 19.51
N MET A 273 -34.50 3.59 20.36
CA MET A 273 -33.93 4.11 21.61
C MET A 273 -33.88 3.02 22.68
N ASP A 274 -33.18 1.93 22.38
CA ASP A 274 -32.81 0.87 23.31
C ASP A 274 -31.31 0.93 23.61
N ASN A 275 -30.86 0.22 24.63
CA ASN A 275 -29.47 0.28 25.08
C ASN A 275 -28.46 -0.40 24.12
N ASN A 276 -28.93 -1.10 23.09
CA ASN A 276 -28.08 -1.92 22.20
C ASN A 276 -27.98 -1.35 20.78
N SER A 277 -28.90 -0.47 20.41
CA SER A 277 -29.04 0.10 19.09
C SER A 277 -28.16 1.34 18.89
N ARG A 278 -27.58 1.45 17.70
CA ARG A 278 -26.62 2.50 17.33
C ARG A 278 -26.56 2.64 15.82
N ILE A 279 -26.09 3.78 15.35
CA ILE A 279 -25.68 3.95 13.96
C ILE A 279 -24.16 3.97 13.93
N ILE A 280 -23.56 3.10 13.13
CA ILE A 280 -22.11 3.06 12.91
C ILE A 280 -21.82 3.42 11.46
N PHE A 281 -20.87 4.32 11.23
CA PHE A 281 -20.27 4.59 9.92
C PHE A 281 -18.79 4.20 10.01
N GLN A 282 -18.36 3.19 9.26
CA GLN A 282 -16.99 2.72 9.24
C GLN A 282 -16.35 3.04 7.89
N PHE A 283 -15.22 3.72 7.87
CA PHE A 283 -14.44 4.04 6.68
C PHE A 283 -13.50 2.90 6.29
N SER A 284 -13.17 2.79 5.01
CA SER A 284 -12.21 1.80 4.48
C SER A 284 -10.78 2.02 5.00
N GLN A 285 -10.43 3.27 5.29
CA GLN A 285 -9.10 3.71 5.74
C GLN A 285 -9.22 4.83 6.79
N PRO A 286 -8.17 5.09 7.58
CA PRO A 286 -8.16 6.20 8.53
C PRO A 286 -8.04 7.57 7.87
N TYR A 287 -8.75 8.54 8.43
CA TYR A 287 -8.67 9.96 8.07
C TYR A 287 -8.44 10.82 9.31
N LEU A 288 -7.75 11.96 9.14
CA LEU A 288 -7.60 12.94 10.20
C LEU A 288 -8.77 13.94 10.15
N ILE A 289 -9.72 13.78 11.07
CA ILE A 289 -11.00 14.51 11.07
C ILE A 289 -11.10 15.36 12.34
N GLY A 290 -11.65 16.57 12.22
CA GLY A 290 -11.96 17.46 13.34
C GLY A 290 -13.38 18.02 13.34
N SER A 291 -14.25 17.58 12.42
CA SER A 291 -15.61 18.08 12.33
C SER A 291 -16.56 17.05 11.73
N ILE A 292 -17.82 17.07 12.19
CA ILE A 292 -18.91 16.24 11.70
C ILE A 292 -20.17 17.12 11.63
N LYS A 293 -20.98 16.96 10.58
CA LYS A 293 -22.26 17.66 10.43
C LYS A 293 -23.40 16.65 10.29
N LEU A 294 -24.49 16.88 11.01
CA LEU A 294 -25.61 15.97 11.13
C LEU A 294 -26.91 16.70 10.79
N LEU A 295 -27.80 16.04 10.03
CA LEU A 295 -29.16 16.52 9.82
C LEU A 295 -30.16 15.64 10.58
N LEU A 296 -30.83 16.26 11.56
CA LEU A 296 -31.87 15.63 12.38
C LEU A 296 -33.25 16.18 11.98
N ASN A 297 -34.20 15.31 11.63
CA ASN A 297 -35.56 15.78 11.28
C ASN A 297 -36.44 16.02 12.50
N TYR A 298 -36.09 15.44 13.66
CA TYR A 298 -36.91 15.51 14.86
C TYR A 298 -36.05 15.86 16.07
N THR A 299 -36.67 16.57 17.02
CA THR A 299 -36.05 16.91 18.29
C THR A 299 -35.58 15.64 19.00
N SER A 300 -34.26 15.48 19.08
CA SER A 300 -33.61 14.30 19.61
C SER A 300 -32.43 14.69 20.51
N SER A 301 -32.04 13.79 21.39
CA SER A 301 -30.81 13.86 22.14
C SER A 301 -29.92 12.69 21.74
N TYR A 302 -28.66 12.98 21.45
CA TYR A 302 -27.75 12.02 20.86
C TYR A 302 -26.31 12.28 21.28
N SER A 303 -25.51 11.23 21.18
CA SER A 303 -24.08 11.27 21.41
C SER A 303 -23.33 10.84 20.16
N VAL A 304 -22.15 11.42 19.97
CA VAL A 304 -21.22 11.03 18.92
C VAL A 304 -19.96 10.51 19.59
N ALA A 305 -19.52 9.35 19.14
CA ALA A 305 -18.26 8.74 19.53
C ALA A 305 -17.49 8.33 18.28
N ILE A 306 -16.17 8.32 18.37
CA ILE A 306 -15.28 7.94 17.27
C ILE A 306 -14.38 6.79 17.69
N TYR A 307 -13.87 6.06 16.71
CA TYR A 307 -12.93 4.96 16.88
C TYR A 307 -11.92 4.97 15.74
N ALA A 308 -10.67 4.62 16.06
CA ALA A 308 -9.56 4.66 15.10
C ALA A 308 -8.77 3.35 15.02
N ASN A 309 -8.36 2.75 16.13
CA ASN A 309 -7.17 1.87 16.15
C ASN A 309 -7.28 0.61 17.05
N GLY A 310 -8.44 -0.05 17.12
CA GLY A 310 -8.58 -1.26 17.96
C GLY A 310 -8.99 -0.98 19.42
N GLU A 311 -9.11 0.28 19.82
CA GLU A 311 -9.50 0.69 21.17
C GLU A 311 -11.02 0.72 21.43
N ARG A 312 -11.45 1.34 22.53
CA ARG A 312 -12.85 1.62 22.80
C ARG A 312 -13.28 2.90 22.08
N PHE A 313 -14.54 2.97 21.68
CA PHE A 313 -15.14 4.21 21.18
C PHE A 313 -15.00 5.34 22.20
N THR A 314 -14.43 6.47 21.77
CA THR A 314 -14.28 7.68 22.57
C THR A 314 -15.43 8.64 22.27
N ARG A 315 -16.22 8.97 23.28
CA ARG A 315 -17.32 9.94 23.15
C ARG A 315 -16.73 11.35 23.00
N ILE A 316 -17.01 12.00 21.87
CA ILE A 316 -16.52 13.34 21.55
C ILE A 316 -17.58 14.42 21.73
N PHE A 317 -18.86 14.04 21.73
CA PHE A 317 -19.96 15.00 21.78
C PHE A 317 -21.22 14.40 22.40
N ASP A 318 -21.99 15.27 23.05
CA ASP A 318 -23.33 14.99 23.56
C ASP A 318 -24.21 16.22 23.39
N GLU A 319 -25.42 16.04 22.88
CA GLU A 319 -26.36 17.13 22.73
C GLU A 319 -27.80 16.68 23.00
N LYS A 320 -28.60 17.58 23.57
CA LYS A 320 -29.93 17.28 24.08
C LYS A 320 -31.00 18.18 23.47
N ASN A 321 -32.11 17.56 23.11
CA ASN A 321 -33.33 18.21 22.63
C ASN A 321 -33.09 19.17 21.44
N VAL A 322 -32.40 18.70 20.41
CA VAL A 322 -32.11 19.49 19.20
C VAL A 322 -32.67 18.85 17.94
N SER A 323 -32.90 19.68 16.93
CA SER A 323 -33.32 19.28 15.59
C SER A 323 -32.57 20.12 14.54
N GLY A 324 -32.75 19.78 13.26
CA GLY A 324 -32.12 20.46 12.15
C GLY A 324 -30.64 20.11 11.98
N TRP A 325 -29.92 20.99 11.30
CA TRP A 325 -28.49 20.87 11.07
C TRP A 325 -27.69 21.14 12.35
N ARG A 326 -26.82 20.20 12.70
CA ARG A 326 -25.92 20.28 13.85
C ARG A 326 -24.49 20.05 13.40
N THR A 327 -23.61 20.99 13.73
CA THR A 327 -22.17 20.85 13.48
C THR A 327 -21.45 20.58 14.79
N VAL A 328 -20.68 19.50 14.80
CA VAL A 328 -19.82 19.08 15.90
C VAL A 328 -18.38 19.34 15.49
N THR A 329 -17.62 20.04 16.33
CA THR A 329 -16.17 20.25 16.13
C THR A 329 -15.41 19.68 17.30
N PHE A 330 -14.24 19.11 17.03
CA PHE A 330 -13.38 18.46 18.02
C PHE A 330 -11.92 18.53 17.54
N PRO A 331 -10.92 18.33 18.43
CA PRO A 331 -9.53 18.29 18.01
C PRO A 331 -9.32 17.27 16.90
N LYS A 332 -8.60 17.67 15.84
CA LYS A 332 -8.25 16.80 14.71
C LYS A 332 -7.58 15.54 15.25
N GLN A 333 -8.14 14.39 14.94
CA GLN A 333 -7.62 13.10 15.37
C GLN A 333 -7.97 12.01 14.35
N PRO A 334 -7.26 10.87 14.37
CA PRO A 334 -7.58 9.75 13.49
C PRO A 334 -9.00 9.25 13.73
N VAL A 335 -9.75 9.02 12.66
CA VAL A 335 -11.09 8.45 12.68
C VAL A 335 -11.19 7.40 11.59
N MET A 336 -11.51 6.18 11.98
CA MET A 336 -11.95 5.11 11.08
C MET A 336 -13.43 4.81 11.20
N CYS A 337 -14.04 5.14 12.34
CA CYS A 337 -15.41 4.80 12.60
C CYS A 337 -16.10 5.88 13.43
N ILE A 338 -17.34 6.21 13.08
CA ILE A 338 -18.20 7.16 13.75
C ILE A 338 -19.41 6.39 14.26
N LYS A 339 -19.62 6.42 15.57
CA LYS A 339 -20.79 5.86 16.23
C LYS A 339 -21.68 6.98 16.73
N ILE A 340 -22.95 6.91 16.35
CA ILE A 340 -23.99 7.84 16.77
C ILE A 340 -25.05 7.06 17.54
N VAL A 341 -25.34 7.52 18.76
CA VAL A 341 -26.34 6.89 19.63
C VAL A 341 -27.31 7.95 20.09
N GLY A 342 -28.54 7.87 19.61
CA GLY A 342 -29.67 8.57 20.20
C GLY A 342 -30.04 7.97 21.55
N PHE A 343 -30.37 8.81 22.52
CA PHE A 343 -30.82 8.35 23.85
C PHE A 343 -32.13 9.00 24.31
N LYS A 344 -32.67 9.98 23.55
CA LYS A 344 -33.99 10.56 23.83
C LYS A 344 -34.61 11.14 22.57
N ALA A 345 -35.81 10.70 22.20
CA ALA A 345 -36.63 11.28 21.15
C ALA A 345 -38.12 11.00 21.42
N PRO A 346 -39.05 11.89 21.03
CA PRO A 346 -40.49 11.68 21.24
C PRO A 346 -41.02 10.38 20.63
N SER A 347 -40.48 9.99 19.47
CA SER A 347 -40.88 8.80 18.72
C SER A 347 -40.23 7.50 19.19
N HIS A 348 -39.44 7.53 20.29
CA HIS A 348 -38.62 6.39 20.75
C HIS A 348 -37.68 5.80 19.67
N THR A 349 -37.40 6.60 18.63
CA THR A 349 -36.56 6.24 17.49
C THR A 349 -35.66 7.40 17.16
N PHE A 350 -34.36 7.14 17.00
CA PHE A 350 -33.41 8.13 16.51
C PHE A 350 -33.39 8.10 14.99
N ARG A 351 -33.46 9.26 14.33
CA ARG A 351 -33.50 9.36 12.87
C ARG A 351 -32.44 10.34 12.38
N LEU A 352 -31.50 9.86 11.59
CA LEU A 352 -30.43 10.62 10.96
C LEU A 352 -30.67 10.68 9.45
N HIS A 353 -30.83 11.88 8.90
CA HIS A 353 -31.11 12.06 7.47
C HIS A 353 -29.85 12.25 6.64
N LYS A 354 -28.88 12.97 7.18
CA LYS A 354 -27.61 13.22 6.49
C LYS A 354 -26.47 13.31 7.48
N LEU A 355 -25.31 12.80 7.06
CA LEU A 355 -24.03 12.93 7.74
C LEU A 355 -23.05 13.52 6.73
N GLU A 356 -22.33 14.56 7.13
CA GLU A 356 -21.17 15.08 6.40
C GLU A 356 -19.94 14.97 7.30
N CYS A 357 -18.87 14.40 6.77
CA CYS A 357 -17.60 14.24 7.47
C CYS A 357 -16.45 14.43 6.47
N PRO A 358 -15.57 15.43 6.62
CA PRO A 358 -15.67 16.54 7.56
C PRO A 358 -16.92 17.40 7.29
N ALA A 359 -17.29 18.26 8.24
CA ALA A 359 -18.38 19.20 8.05
C ALA A 359 -18.04 20.20 6.93
N THR A 360 -18.85 20.22 5.86
CA THR A 360 -18.72 21.12 4.70
C THR A 360 -19.75 22.24 4.68
#